data_AF-A0A1E7GVF2-F1
#
_entry.id   AF-A0A1E7GVF2-F1
#
_cell.length_a   1.000
_cell.length_b   1.000
_cell.length_c   1.000
_cell.angle_alpha   90.00
_cell.angle_beta   90.00
_cell.angle_gamma   90.00
#
_symmetry.space_group_name_H-M   'P 1'
#
loop_
_entity.id
_entity.type
_entity.pdbx_description
1 polymer ?
#
loop_
_entity_poly.entity_id
_entity_poly.type
_entity_poly.pdbx_seq_one_letter_code
_entity_poly.pdbx_strand_id
1 'polypeptide(L)'
;MNRYNQRNGSRTDLRAESRAFAHAHNHQSTIINDTRDTIHRIRKERGVGRLNGITLTLALLLMFCGTASATQLYVTETGWWSAGGTFNANDTPIQAAVNGADVGDMIFVWNGSYTENVNVNKRLTIEGEGADVVAVTARSLNDQVFGVTANRVNISGFAVSGAMGSCGAGIYLYYADHCNIHNNRANSNRCGIWLHNSSDNTLTENTANSNIQRGICIDGIDGDSSNRNTLARNTASGNGYDGICLESSSNNTLTDNTANSNMIGIYLHNSSSNNTLTDNTANSNIWRGICLESSSNNNTLTNNTANSNIWRGICVLSSSNQNTLTNNTVNTINGCDLCIAGSESTFADNTLNNTTVSFTHNGDVSLKGMGSPAADPSPSGWQSIGKFINATNQSAGAWVFLNFSYSDSDAGGSDESSLRVLRYDGIWHEDSGAQYLNTAANVVGVNTTSFGVFAPMLHAASSAPPNITSFAPPVLVSDTEGATRVFEITVDQTVDVTWLINGVVVATVAGVTEASYTNTSAATGVWNVSAVVANANGAAMQTWTWNIPVTAERNPGDVNGDSEVNIGDAVLLFNWVSFEGERDTTYALAEPENANVNGDSEVNIGDAVLLFNWVSFPNERGTTYVLQ
;
A
#
# COMPACT_ATOMS: atom_id res chain seq x y z
N MET A 1 44.21 39.05 17.68
CA MET A 1 45.05 38.95 18.90
C MET A 1 46.04 37.80 18.69
N ASN A 2 47.25 38.12 18.23
CA ASN A 2 48.56 37.50 18.53
C ASN A 2 48.56 36.23 19.41
N ARG A 3 49.22 35.09 19.15
CA ARG A 3 50.34 34.65 18.28
C ARG A 3 50.28 33.11 18.21
N TYR A 4 50.54 32.48 17.07
CA TYR A 4 51.16 31.15 17.00
C TYR A 4 51.69 30.92 15.57
N ASN A 5 52.99 31.18 15.35
CA ASN A 5 53.79 30.64 14.25
C ASN A 5 55.23 31.19 14.28
N GLN A 6 56.21 30.35 14.64
CA GLN A 6 57.58 30.23 14.06
C GLN A 6 58.14 28.87 14.55
N ARG A 7 58.33 27.81 13.73
CA ARG A 7 59.33 27.47 12.69
C ARG A 7 60.71 26.96 13.18
N ASN A 8 61.05 25.77 12.67
CA ASN A 8 62.35 25.27 12.13
C ASN A 8 63.10 24.15 12.88
N GLY A 9 63.15 22.96 12.24
CA GLY A 9 64.14 21.90 12.44
C GLY A 9 64.53 21.30 11.08
N SER A 10 65.83 21.06 10.86
CA SER A 10 66.51 21.02 9.57
C SER A 10 66.52 19.67 8.83
N ARG A 11 66.75 19.77 7.52
CA ARG A 11 66.69 18.74 6.47
C ARG A 11 67.88 17.76 6.45
N THR A 12 68.33 17.29 7.61
CA THR A 12 69.50 16.40 7.78
C THR A 12 69.18 15.02 8.38
N ASP A 13 67.95 14.75 8.81
CA ASP A 13 67.61 13.46 9.47
C ASP A 13 67.08 12.35 8.54
N LEU A 14 66.81 12.62 7.26
CA LEU A 14 66.21 11.62 6.35
C LEU A 14 67.22 10.68 5.65
N ARG A 15 68.51 10.74 5.98
CA ARG A 15 69.55 9.83 5.43
C ARG A 15 70.13 8.84 6.44
N ALA A 16 69.75 8.93 7.71
CA ALA A 16 70.14 7.96 8.74
C ALA A 16 69.14 6.79 8.84
N GLU A 17 67.84 7.02 8.62
CA GLU A 17 66.81 5.96 8.74
C GLU A 17 66.75 5.01 7.53
N SER A 18 67.24 5.44 6.36
CA SER A 18 67.28 4.60 5.14
C SER A 18 68.35 3.48 5.21
N ARG A 19 69.42 3.64 6.01
CA ARG A 19 70.48 2.62 6.13
C ARG A 19 70.21 1.58 7.22
N ALA A 20 69.32 1.88 8.18
CA ALA A 20 68.88 0.93 9.20
C ALA A 20 67.85 -0.08 8.66
N PHE A 21 67.04 0.32 7.67
CA PHE A 21 66.01 -0.55 7.08
C PHE A 21 66.58 -1.63 6.13
N ALA A 22 67.72 -1.35 5.48
CA ALA A 22 68.35 -2.27 4.52
C ALA A 22 69.19 -3.38 5.19
N HIS A 23 69.63 -3.21 6.44
CA HIS A 23 70.45 -4.22 7.14
C HIS A 23 69.61 -5.26 7.91
N ALA A 24 68.35 -4.95 8.23
CA ALA A 24 67.41 -5.88 8.87
C ALA A 24 66.78 -6.90 7.89
N HIS A 25 66.72 -6.57 6.60
CA HIS A 25 66.12 -7.46 5.57
C HIS A 25 67.02 -8.62 5.12
N ASN A 26 68.33 -8.58 5.40
CA ASN A 26 69.25 -9.64 4.97
C ASN A 26 69.57 -10.71 6.03
N HIS A 27 69.06 -10.57 7.27
CA HIS A 27 69.19 -11.60 8.31
C HIS A 27 67.94 -12.49 8.47
N GLN A 28 66.81 -12.15 7.85
CA GLN A 28 65.63 -13.02 7.80
C GLN A 28 65.62 -14.01 6.63
N SER A 29 66.48 -13.82 5.62
CA SER A 29 66.52 -14.68 4.42
C SER A 29 67.16 -16.06 4.68
N THR A 30 68.12 -16.14 5.60
CA THR A 30 68.89 -17.39 5.87
C THR A 30 68.26 -18.31 6.93
N ILE A 31 67.30 -17.84 7.73
CA ILE A 31 66.58 -18.68 8.73
C ILE A 31 65.31 -19.29 8.11
N ILE A 32 64.75 -18.66 7.07
CA ILE A 32 63.52 -19.12 6.41
C ILE A 32 63.74 -20.34 5.51
N ASN A 33 64.95 -20.54 4.96
CA ASN A 33 65.21 -21.65 4.04
C ASN A 33 65.52 -22.98 4.75
N ASP A 34 66.14 -22.97 5.93
CA ASP A 34 66.48 -24.19 6.69
C ASP A 34 65.25 -24.80 7.40
N THR A 35 64.28 -23.94 7.74
CA THR A 35 62.99 -24.35 8.34
C THR A 35 62.04 -24.94 7.28
N ARG A 36 62.18 -24.54 6.01
CA ARG A 36 61.31 -24.97 4.90
C ARG A 36 61.63 -26.41 4.45
N ASP A 37 62.90 -26.76 4.39
CA ASP A 37 63.33 -28.11 4.00
C ASP A 37 63.05 -29.15 5.11
N THR A 38 63.08 -28.73 6.38
CA THR A 38 62.68 -29.58 7.52
C THR A 38 61.17 -29.85 7.55
N ILE A 39 60.34 -28.85 7.20
CA ILE A 39 58.87 -28.98 7.15
C ILE A 39 58.40 -29.83 5.95
N HIS A 40 59.11 -29.78 4.82
CA HIS A 40 58.79 -30.63 3.67
C HIS A 40 59.11 -32.12 3.91
N ARG A 41 60.09 -32.45 4.76
CA ARG A 41 60.43 -33.83 5.12
C ARG A 41 59.41 -34.48 6.06
N ILE A 42 58.79 -33.70 6.96
CA ILE A 42 57.76 -34.19 7.92
C ILE A 42 56.39 -34.34 7.26
N ARG A 43 56.08 -33.52 6.23
CA ARG A 43 54.80 -33.57 5.49
C ARG A 43 54.57 -34.80 4.63
N LYS A 44 55.60 -35.61 4.33
CA LYS A 44 55.46 -36.79 3.46
C LYS A 44 55.17 -38.10 4.21
N GLU A 45 55.28 -38.11 5.54
CA GLU A 45 55.15 -39.36 6.33
C GLU A 45 53.89 -39.47 7.20
N ARG A 46 53.13 -38.39 7.44
CA ARG A 46 51.88 -38.45 8.23
C ARG A 46 50.83 -37.48 7.69
N GLY A 47 49.86 -37.99 6.94
CA GLY A 47 48.79 -37.21 6.34
C GLY A 47 47.85 -36.59 7.37
N VAL A 48 48.05 -35.31 7.70
CA VAL A 48 47.16 -34.53 8.58
C VAL A 48 46.87 -33.16 7.95
N GLY A 49 45.58 -32.86 7.78
CA GLY A 49 45.06 -31.61 7.23
C GLY A 49 45.27 -30.40 8.15
N ARG A 50 45.21 -29.21 7.55
CA ARG A 50 45.51 -27.88 8.14
C ARG A 50 44.59 -27.53 9.34
N LEU A 51 45.20 -27.24 10.50
CA LEU A 51 44.65 -26.32 11.51
C LEU A 51 45.58 -25.10 11.60
N ASN A 52 45.04 -23.90 11.40
CA ASN A 52 45.78 -22.64 11.38
C ASN A 52 45.88 -22.02 12.79
N GLY A 53 47.11 -21.84 13.28
CA GLY A 53 47.70 -20.57 13.74
C GLY A 53 47.12 -19.78 14.93
N ILE A 54 45.90 -20.03 15.42
CA ILE A 54 45.30 -19.27 16.54
C ILE A 54 45.35 -20.06 17.87
N THR A 55 45.54 -21.38 17.80
CA THR A 55 45.47 -22.27 18.98
C THR A 55 46.69 -22.22 19.90
N LEU A 56 47.87 -21.77 19.45
CA LEU A 56 49.08 -21.82 20.27
C LEU A 56 49.27 -20.57 21.16
N THR A 57 48.78 -19.41 20.74
CA THR A 57 48.82 -18.17 21.54
C THR A 57 47.72 -18.13 22.60
N LEU A 58 46.57 -18.77 22.34
CA LEU A 58 45.51 -18.98 23.32
C LEU A 58 45.93 -20.00 24.40
N ALA A 59 46.71 -21.01 24.03
CA ALA A 59 47.22 -22.03 24.96
C ALA A 59 48.25 -21.47 25.97
N LEU A 60 49.02 -20.44 25.61
CA LEU A 60 49.98 -19.81 26.54
C LEU A 60 49.34 -18.75 27.47
N LEU A 61 48.22 -18.10 27.08
CA LEU A 61 47.47 -17.21 27.98
C LEU A 61 46.62 -17.98 29.02
N LEU A 62 46.25 -19.23 28.70
CA LEU A 62 45.56 -20.15 29.61
C LEU A 62 46.47 -20.79 30.68
N MET A 63 47.79 -20.65 30.58
CA MET A 63 48.74 -21.24 31.54
C MET A 63 49.06 -20.35 32.76
N PHE A 64 48.44 -19.17 32.90
CA PHE A 64 48.56 -18.31 34.09
C PHE A 64 47.23 -17.80 34.66
N CYS A 65 46.09 -18.26 34.16
CA CYS A 65 44.81 -18.09 34.85
C CYS A 65 44.56 -19.38 35.62
N GLY A 66 44.62 -19.33 36.96
CA GLY A 66 44.20 -20.47 37.77
C GLY A 66 42.79 -20.87 37.34
N THR A 67 42.67 -22.04 36.71
CA THR A 67 41.39 -22.64 36.37
C THR A 67 40.75 -23.10 37.68
N ALA A 68 40.13 -22.19 38.41
CA ALA A 68 39.05 -22.55 39.30
C ALA A 68 37.93 -23.06 38.38
N SER A 69 37.88 -24.39 38.19
CA SER A 69 36.69 -25.02 37.65
C SER A 69 35.54 -24.62 38.58
N ALA A 70 34.46 -24.07 38.02
CA ALA A 70 33.23 -23.84 38.78
C ALA A 70 32.86 -25.14 39.49
N THR A 71 32.72 -25.08 40.81
CA THR A 71 32.27 -26.21 41.61
C THR A 71 30.75 -26.28 41.52
N GLN A 72 30.21 -27.49 41.45
CA GLN A 72 28.76 -27.70 41.48
C GLN A 72 28.31 -27.97 42.91
N LEU A 73 27.30 -27.24 43.36
CA LEU A 73 26.54 -27.47 44.57
C LEU A 73 25.18 -28.03 44.21
N TYR A 74 24.63 -28.85 45.09
CA TYR A 74 23.30 -29.46 44.94
C TYR A 74 22.42 -29.07 46.11
N VAL A 75 21.15 -28.85 45.84
CA VAL A 75 20.14 -28.41 46.82
C VAL A 75 18.93 -29.32 46.75
N THR A 76 18.42 -29.71 47.92
CA THR A 76 17.11 -30.36 48.13
C THR A 76 16.32 -29.56 49.17
N GLU A 77 15.04 -29.85 49.36
CA GLU A 77 14.18 -29.14 50.32
C GLU A 77 14.71 -29.12 51.77
N THR A 78 15.61 -30.05 52.11
CA THR A 78 16.12 -30.24 53.47
C THR A 78 17.57 -29.80 53.66
N GLY A 79 18.28 -29.38 52.61
CA GLY A 79 19.70 -29.02 52.71
C GLY A 79 20.46 -28.94 51.40
N TRP A 80 21.78 -28.84 51.49
CA TRP A 80 22.67 -28.66 50.35
C TRP A 80 24.06 -29.29 50.55
N TRP A 81 24.78 -29.57 49.47
CA TRP A 81 26.16 -30.07 49.51
C TRP A 81 26.94 -29.69 48.25
N SER A 82 28.27 -29.58 48.36
CA SER A 82 29.15 -29.50 47.18
C SER A 82 29.38 -30.88 46.56
N ALA A 83 29.73 -30.96 45.28
CA ALA A 83 30.08 -32.21 44.62
C ALA A 83 31.19 -32.96 45.39
N GLY A 84 30.88 -34.16 45.90
CA GLY A 84 31.79 -34.96 46.73
C GLY A 84 31.90 -34.50 48.19
N GLY A 85 31.17 -33.46 48.60
CA GLY A 85 31.10 -32.93 49.95
C GLY A 85 30.05 -33.61 50.84
N THR A 86 30.00 -33.19 52.11
CA THR A 86 29.02 -33.66 53.09
C THR A 86 27.70 -32.89 53.00
N PHE A 87 26.59 -33.56 53.29
CA PHE A 87 25.27 -32.95 53.36
C PHE A 87 25.13 -31.96 54.53
N ASN A 88 24.62 -30.76 54.24
CA ASN A 88 24.36 -29.70 55.21
C ASN A 88 22.86 -29.43 55.30
N ALA A 89 22.22 -29.82 56.39
CA ALA A 89 20.80 -29.59 56.62
C ALA A 89 20.49 -28.09 56.81
N ASN A 90 19.44 -27.58 56.18
CA ASN A 90 19.03 -26.18 56.29
C ASN A 90 17.57 -25.98 55.85
N ASP A 91 16.82 -25.11 56.54
CA ASP A 91 15.42 -24.78 56.20
C ASP A 91 15.30 -23.66 55.15
N THR A 92 16.42 -23.09 54.69
CA THR A 92 16.56 -22.15 53.55
C THR A 92 17.72 -22.63 52.66
N PRO A 93 17.59 -23.83 52.07
CA PRO A 93 18.73 -24.55 51.52
C PRO A 93 19.29 -23.88 50.25
N ILE A 94 18.48 -23.17 49.45
CA ILE A 94 19.00 -22.41 48.29
C ILE A 94 19.86 -21.25 48.78
N GLN A 95 19.36 -20.45 49.73
CA GLN A 95 20.16 -19.34 50.27
C GLN A 95 21.45 -19.82 50.96
N ALA A 96 21.39 -20.95 51.67
CA ALA A 96 22.56 -21.53 52.32
C ALA A 96 23.61 -22.01 51.29
N ALA A 97 23.17 -22.61 50.18
CA ALA A 97 24.05 -22.95 49.06
C ALA A 97 24.66 -21.70 48.41
N VAL A 98 23.88 -20.64 48.20
CA VAL A 98 24.40 -19.35 47.73
C VAL A 98 25.47 -18.81 48.68
N ASN A 99 25.25 -18.87 49.98
CA ASN A 99 26.25 -18.44 50.97
C ASN A 99 27.54 -19.27 50.87
N GLY A 100 27.42 -20.59 50.70
CA GLY A 100 28.54 -21.52 50.62
C GLY A 100 29.27 -21.59 49.27
N ALA A 101 28.70 -21.07 48.20
CA ALA A 101 29.29 -21.11 46.84
C ALA A 101 30.42 -20.09 46.65
N ASP A 102 31.41 -20.42 45.82
CA ASP A 102 32.44 -19.50 45.36
C ASP A 102 32.01 -18.75 44.08
N VAL A 103 32.72 -17.67 43.73
CA VAL A 103 32.41 -16.84 42.56
C VAL A 103 32.58 -17.64 41.27
N GLY A 104 31.48 -17.86 40.55
CA GLY A 104 31.42 -18.61 39.31
C GLY A 104 30.89 -20.03 39.46
N ASP A 105 30.60 -20.49 40.68
CA ASP A 105 30.04 -21.80 40.94
C ASP A 105 28.63 -21.97 40.35
N MET A 106 28.23 -23.24 40.24
CA MET A 106 26.90 -23.65 39.81
C MET A 106 26.14 -24.26 40.98
N ILE A 107 24.91 -23.82 41.20
CA ILE A 107 23.99 -24.38 42.20
C ILE A 107 22.85 -25.05 41.44
N PHE A 108 22.74 -26.37 41.56
CA PHE A 108 21.68 -27.16 40.98
C PHE A 108 20.61 -27.48 42.05
N VAL A 109 19.37 -27.12 41.78
CA VAL A 109 18.24 -27.29 42.71
C VAL A 109 17.31 -28.38 42.19
N TRP A 110 17.19 -29.47 42.94
CA TRP A 110 16.30 -30.58 42.61
C TRP A 110 14.82 -30.19 42.78
N ASN A 111 13.93 -30.95 42.12
CA ASN A 111 12.50 -30.85 42.34
C ASN A 111 12.13 -30.75 43.82
N GLY A 112 11.13 -29.93 44.10
CA GLY A 112 10.75 -29.62 45.48
C GLY A 112 10.06 -28.28 45.61
N SER A 113 9.53 -28.03 46.81
CA SER A 113 8.89 -26.79 47.22
C SER A 113 9.72 -26.09 48.28
N TYR A 114 10.32 -24.98 47.89
CA TYR A 114 11.23 -24.17 48.70
C TYR A 114 10.48 -22.93 49.19
N THR A 115 10.59 -22.59 50.48
CA THR A 115 9.99 -21.37 51.05
C THR A 115 11.07 -20.45 51.61
N GLU A 116 11.55 -19.53 50.78
CA GLU A 116 12.70 -18.69 51.07
C GLU A 116 12.72 -17.42 50.19
N ASN A 117 13.49 -16.42 50.63
CA ASN A 117 13.88 -15.27 49.83
C ASN A 117 15.40 -15.39 49.65
N VAL A 118 15.87 -15.40 48.41
CA VAL A 118 17.25 -15.75 48.03
C VAL A 118 17.97 -14.52 47.51
N ASN A 119 18.99 -14.08 48.23
CA ASN A 119 19.88 -12.99 47.86
C ASN A 119 21.12 -13.53 47.14
N VAL A 120 21.22 -13.21 45.85
CA VAL A 120 22.31 -13.58 44.95
C VAL A 120 23.25 -12.39 44.77
N ASN A 121 24.27 -12.34 45.62
CA ASN A 121 25.20 -11.21 45.74
C ASN A 121 26.60 -11.50 45.14
N LYS A 122 26.74 -12.59 44.39
CA LYS A 122 27.97 -12.97 43.68
C LYS A 122 27.63 -13.66 42.37
N ARG A 123 28.56 -13.61 41.42
CA ARG A 123 28.42 -14.24 40.10
C ARG A 123 28.22 -15.76 40.28
N LEU A 124 27.02 -16.26 39.99
CA LEU A 124 26.65 -17.65 40.14
C LEU A 124 25.79 -18.11 38.96
N THR A 125 25.80 -19.41 38.70
CA THR A 125 24.75 -20.06 37.90
C THR A 125 23.84 -20.81 38.87
N ILE A 126 22.55 -20.50 38.87
CA ILE A 126 21.56 -21.15 39.72
C ILE A 126 20.53 -21.78 38.78
N GLU A 127 20.43 -23.10 38.80
CA GLU A 127 19.64 -23.89 37.86
C GLU A 127 18.73 -24.83 38.64
N GLY A 128 17.42 -24.68 38.47
CA GLY A 128 16.44 -25.65 38.92
C GLY A 128 16.28 -26.76 37.89
N GLU A 129 15.94 -27.97 38.36
CA GLU A 129 15.62 -29.13 37.50
C GLU A 129 14.53 -28.80 36.45
N GLY A 130 13.67 -27.81 36.73
CA GLY A 130 12.73 -27.24 35.78
C GLY A 130 11.61 -26.46 36.47
N ALA A 131 11.11 -25.42 35.81
CA ALA A 131 10.09 -24.54 36.40
C ALA A 131 8.74 -25.26 36.68
N ASP A 132 8.54 -26.46 36.14
CA ASP A 132 7.35 -27.28 36.42
C ASP A 132 7.48 -28.09 37.72
N VAL A 133 8.71 -28.29 38.21
CA VAL A 133 8.99 -29.18 39.35
C VAL A 133 9.74 -28.51 40.50
N VAL A 134 10.35 -27.34 40.29
CA VAL A 134 11.01 -26.53 41.33
C VAL A 134 10.19 -25.28 41.62
N ALA A 135 9.49 -25.27 42.74
CA ALA A 135 8.71 -24.12 43.21
C ALA A 135 9.45 -23.39 44.34
N VAL A 136 9.65 -22.09 44.22
CA VAL A 136 10.21 -21.23 45.26
C VAL A 136 9.19 -20.16 45.63
N THR A 137 8.70 -20.20 46.86
CA THR A 137 7.71 -19.25 47.37
C THR A 137 8.36 -18.28 48.34
N ALA A 138 8.08 -16.98 48.20
CA ALA A 138 8.59 -15.96 49.09
C ALA A 138 8.23 -16.27 50.55
N ARG A 139 9.22 -16.36 51.44
CA ARG A 139 9.00 -16.49 52.89
C ARG A 139 8.49 -15.19 53.49
N SER A 140 9.01 -14.06 53.02
CA SER A 140 8.56 -12.70 53.30
C SER A 140 7.89 -12.16 52.04
N LEU A 141 6.59 -11.82 52.14
CA LEU A 141 5.84 -11.26 51.01
C LEU A 141 6.38 -9.88 50.59
N ASN A 142 7.03 -9.15 51.49
CA ASN A 142 7.55 -7.80 51.25
C ASN A 142 8.94 -7.75 50.60
N ASP A 143 9.47 -8.92 50.25
CA ASP A 143 10.79 -9.08 49.65
C ASP A 143 10.67 -9.95 48.40
N GLN A 144 11.62 -9.81 47.48
CA GLN A 144 11.67 -10.61 46.26
C GLN A 144 11.98 -12.09 46.54
N VAL A 145 11.54 -13.00 45.66
CA VAL A 145 11.91 -14.43 45.79
C VAL A 145 13.40 -14.60 45.48
N PHE A 146 13.85 -14.07 44.34
CA PHE A 146 15.28 -13.93 44.02
C PHE A 146 15.66 -12.45 43.91
N GLY A 147 16.56 -11.99 44.78
CA GLY A 147 17.18 -10.68 44.72
C GLY A 147 18.61 -10.77 44.20
N VAL A 148 18.84 -10.22 43.01
CA VAL A 148 20.12 -10.28 42.31
C VAL A 148 20.78 -8.92 42.37
N THR A 149 21.95 -8.86 43.01
CA THR A 149 22.77 -7.64 43.13
C THR A 149 24.17 -7.81 42.55
N ALA A 150 24.48 -8.99 42.01
CA ALA A 150 25.72 -9.26 41.33
C ALA A 150 25.54 -9.37 39.82
N ASN A 151 26.54 -8.85 39.11
CA ASN A 151 26.63 -8.96 37.66
C ASN A 151 26.89 -10.42 37.24
N ARG A 152 26.49 -10.75 36.00
CA ARG A 152 26.78 -12.04 35.35
C ARG A 152 26.19 -13.26 36.07
N VAL A 153 25.05 -13.08 36.71
CA VAL A 153 24.28 -14.17 37.32
C VAL A 153 23.42 -14.85 36.27
N ASN A 154 23.36 -16.19 36.31
CA ASN A 154 22.44 -16.97 35.49
C ASN A 154 21.38 -17.60 36.40
N ILE A 155 20.10 -17.44 36.10
CA ILE A 155 18.99 -18.06 36.83
C ILE A 155 18.03 -18.74 35.84
N SER A 156 17.78 -20.03 36.04
CA SER A 156 16.85 -20.78 35.21
C SER A 156 16.17 -21.95 35.89
N GLY A 157 15.01 -22.37 35.38
CA GLY A 157 14.33 -23.59 35.83
C GLY A 157 13.54 -23.45 37.13
N PHE A 158 13.09 -22.23 37.49
CA PHE A 158 12.32 -21.99 38.71
C PHE A 158 10.90 -21.50 38.45
N ALA A 159 9.93 -22.00 39.21
CA ALA A 159 8.66 -21.32 39.42
C ALA A 159 8.72 -20.48 40.70
N VAL A 160 8.67 -19.15 40.57
CA VAL A 160 8.84 -18.22 41.68
C VAL A 160 7.54 -17.44 41.94
N SER A 161 7.08 -17.41 43.19
CA SER A 161 5.79 -16.82 43.54
C SER A 161 5.73 -16.25 44.96
N GLY A 162 4.69 -15.48 45.27
CA GLY A 162 4.40 -15.03 46.64
C GLY A 162 5.02 -13.69 47.05
N ALA A 163 5.86 -13.06 46.22
CA ALA A 163 6.40 -11.74 46.52
C ALA A 163 5.37 -10.63 46.24
N MET A 164 4.38 -10.47 47.13
CA MET A 164 3.18 -9.64 46.91
C MET A 164 3.25 -8.22 47.49
N GLY A 165 4.26 -7.93 48.30
CA GLY A 165 4.41 -6.66 49.00
C GLY A 165 4.86 -5.52 48.10
N SER A 166 5.08 -4.35 48.67
CA SER A 166 5.19 -3.12 47.87
C SER A 166 6.41 -3.06 46.94
N CYS A 167 7.48 -3.79 47.24
CA CYS A 167 8.64 -3.89 46.34
C CYS A 167 8.85 -5.33 45.87
N GLY A 168 7.83 -6.19 46.01
CA GLY A 168 7.93 -7.62 45.75
C GLY A 168 8.06 -7.95 44.27
N ALA A 169 9.04 -8.79 43.93
CA ALA A 169 9.15 -9.38 42.61
C ALA A 169 9.51 -10.86 42.69
N GLY A 170 9.11 -11.65 41.70
CA GLY A 170 9.57 -13.02 41.58
C GLY A 170 11.09 -13.06 41.40
N ILE A 171 11.60 -12.34 40.41
CA ILE A 171 13.05 -12.14 40.20
C ILE A 171 13.29 -10.63 40.10
N TYR A 172 14.15 -10.10 40.97
CA TYR A 172 14.52 -8.70 41.01
C TYR A 172 16.02 -8.54 40.76
N LEU A 173 16.37 -7.74 39.76
CA LEU A 173 17.74 -7.32 39.46
C LEU A 173 17.90 -5.87 39.89
N TYR A 174 18.87 -5.60 40.76
CA TYR A 174 19.16 -4.27 41.28
C TYR A 174 20.64 -3.95 41.08
N TYR A 175 20.94 -3.04 40.15
CA TYR A 175 22.32 -2.77 39.71
C TYR A 175 23.07 -4.04 39.29
N ALA A 176 22.36 -4.96 38.64
CA ALA A 176 22.88 -6.25 38.21
C ALA A 176 22.91 -6.33 36.69
N ASP A 177 24.10 -6.20 36.12
CA ASP A 177 24.32 -6.17 34.68
C ASP A 177 24.79 -7.53 34.14
N HIS A 178 24.61 -7.74 32.83
CA HIS A 178 25.12 -8.93 32.12
C HIS A 178 24.58 -10.26 32.65
N CYS A 179 23.43 -10.27 33.32
CA CYS A 179 22.75 -11.46 33.81
C CYS A 179 21.95 -12.15 32.70
N ASN A 180 21.75 -13.46 32.85
CA ASN A 180 20.91 -14.27 31.98
C ASN A 180 19.78 -14.92 32.80
N ILE A 181 18.55 -14.47 32.57
CA ILE A 181 17.36 -14.96 33.25
C ILE A 181 16.53 -15.71 32.21
N HIS A 182 16.43 -17.02 32.31
CA HIS A 182 15.74 -17.80 31.28
C HIS A 182 14.98 -19.01 31.80
N ASN A 183 13.92 -19.43 31.10
CA ASN A 183 13.13 -20.61 31.46
C ASN A 183 12.60 -20.59 32.92
N ASN A 184 12.19 -19.41 33.40
CA ASN A 184 11.56 -19.25 34.72
C ASN A 184 10.06 -18.94 34.58
N ARG A 185 9.29 -19.35 35.59
CA ARG A 185 7.86 -19.04 35.75
C ARG A 185 7.66 -18.13 36.96
N ALA A 186 7.73 -16.81 36.76
CA ALA A 186 7.57 -15.78 37.77
C ALA A 186 6.13 -15.25 37.86
N ASN A 187 5.21 -16.12 38.28
CA ASN A 187 3.77 -15.83 38.35
C ASN A 187 3.32 -15.47 39.77
N SER A 188 2.20 -14.75 39.89
CA SER A 188 1.54 -14.48 41.18
C SER A 188 2.42 -13.74 42.20
N ASN A 189 3.19 -12.77 41.72
CA ASN A 189 3.95 -11.79 42.49
C ASN A 189 3.35 -10.39 42.27
N ARG A 190 3.90 -9.34 42.90
CA ARG A 190 3.55 -7.95 42.54
C ARG A 190 4.11 -7.61 41.15
N CYS A 191 5.40 -7.81 40.94
CA CYS A 191 6.03 -7.87 39.61
C CYS A 191 6.56 -9.27 39.35
N GLY A 192 6.44 -9.80 38.13
CA GLY A 192 7.04 -11.11 37.81
C GLY A 192 8.56 -11.03 37.80
N ILE A 193 9.10 -10.28 36.84
CA ILE A 193 10.53 -10.00 36.71
C ILE A 193 10.73 -8.48 36.69
N TRP A 194 11.68 -7.97 37.48
CA TRP A 194 11.93 -6.54 37.57
C TRP A 194 13.43 -6.25 37.47
N LEU A 195 13.83 -5.48 36.45
CA LEU A 195 15.17 -4.94 36.26
C LEU A 195 15.17 -3.47 36.63
N HIS A 196 15.88 -3.15 37.70
CA HIS A 196 16.01 -1.79 38.22
C HIS A 196 17.47 -1.36 38.16
N ASN A 197 17.74 -0.28 37.43
CA ASN A 197 19.08 0.23 37.13
C ASN A 197 20.04 -0.89 36.67
N SER A 198 19.55 -1.79 35.82
CA SER A 198 20.24 -3.04 35.43
C SER A 198 20.29 -3.14 33.90
N SER A 199 21.51 -3.07 33.35
CA SER A 199 21.78 -2.99 31.92
C SER A 199 22.39 -4.28 31.35
N ASP A 200 22.34 -4.41 30.03
CA ASP A 200 23.04 -5.47 29.30
C ASP A 200 22.62 -6.90 29.70
N ASN A 201 21.38 -7.08 30.18
CA ASN A 201 20.84 -8.37 30.59
C ASN A 201 20.07 -9.08 29.46
N THR A 202 19.99 -10.40 29.55
CA THR A 202 19.23 -11.24 28.62
C THR A 202 18.10 -11.97 29.37
N LEU A 203 16.86 -11.76 28.92
CA LEU A 203 15.66 -12.40 29.43
C LEU A 203 15.05 -13.24 28.31
N THR A 204 15.08 -14.57 28.42
CA THR A 204 14.53 -15.44 27.37
C THR A 204 13.62 -16.54 27.90
N GLU A 205 12.54 -16.85 27.18
CA GLU A 205 11.66 -17.98 27.51
C GLU A 205 11.07 -17.92 28.94
N ASN A 206 10.94 -16.73 29.54
CA ASN A 206 10.32 -16.61 30.86
C ASN A 206 8.81 -16.42 30.74
N THR A 207 8.08 -16.93 31.73
CA THR A 207 6.65 -16.70 31.91
C THR A 207 6.44 -15.84 33.16
N ALA A 208 5.86 -14.65 33.02
CA ALA A 208 5.57 -13.69 34.07
C ALA A 208 4.09 -13.27 34.03
N ASN A 209 3.22 -14.25 34.27
CA ASN A 209 1.77 -14.11 34.14
C ASN A 209 1.08 -13.87 35.47
N SER A 210 -0.11 -13.29 35.42
CA SER A 210 -1.02 -13.18 36.58
C SER A 210 -0.36 -12.56 37.81
N ASN A 211 0.51 -11.57 37.59
CA ASN A 211 1.07 -10.73 38.63
C ASN A 211 0.12 -9.56 38.94
N ILE A 212 0.15 -9.10 40.19
CA ILE A 212 -0.77 -8.07 40.69
C ILE A 212 -0.62 -6.76 39.91
N GLN A 213 0.61 -6.43 39.51
CA GLN A 213 0.89 -5.24 38.71
C GLN A 213 1.48 -5.58 37.36
N ARG A 214 2.77 -5.89 37.30
CA ARG A 214 3.50 -6.00 36.03
C ARG A 214 4.04 -7.40 35.80
N GLY A 215 4.04 -7.83 34.54
CA GLY A 215 4.72 -9.06 34.17
C GLY A 215 6.23 -8.87 34.22
N ILE A 216 6.76 -8.08 33.29
CA ILE A 216 8.19 -7.72 33.22
C ILE A 216 8.31 -6.19 33.29
N CYS A 217 9.08 -5.69 34.25
CA CYS A 217 9.34 -4.26 34.43
C CYS A 217 10.83 -3.98 34.24
N ILE A 218 11.15 -2.96 33.46
CA ILE A 218 12.50 -2.47 33.22
C ILE A 218 12.46 -0.98 33.49
N ASP A 219 13.12 -0.53 34.55
CA ASP A 219 13.12 0.88 34.93
C ASP A 219 14.52 1.43 35.25
N GLY A 220 14.66 2.73 35.02
CA GLY A 220 15.83 3.53 35.35
C GLY A 220 15.45 4.72 36.21
N ILE A 221 16.16 4.95 37.31
CA ILE A 221 15.99 6.14 38.17
C ILE A 221 17.33 6.80 38.51
N ASP A 222 17.28 8.04 39.00
CA ASP A 222 18.42 8.78 39.57
C ASP A 222 19.61 9.01 38.61
N GLY A 223 19.34 9.07 37.30
CA GLY A 223 20.37 9.25 36.27
C GLY A 223 20.98 7.94 35.77
N ASP A 224 20.63 6.83 36.40
CA ASP A 224 20.92 5.48 35.91
C ASP A 224 19.78 4.97 35.03
N SER A 225 20.05 3.90 34.30
CA SER A 225 19.10 3.37 33.31
C SER A 225 19.29 1.87 33.11
N SER A 226 18.18 1.18 32.83
CA SER A 226 18.17 -0.24 32.47
C SER A 226 18.20 -0.37 30.95
N ASN A 227 19.38 -0.13 30.37
CA ASN A 227 19.58 -0.06 28.93
C ASN A 227 20.13 -1.36 28.34
N ARG A 228 20.02 -1.51 27.01
CA ARG A 228 20.68 -2.60 26.26
C ARG A 228 20.29 -4.01 26.73
N ASN A 229 19.09 -4.14 27.30
CA ASN A 229 18.54 -5.43 27.67
C ASN A 229 17.88 -6.10 26.44
N THR A 230 17.98 -7.42 26.37
CA THR A 230 17.36 -8.25 25.32
C THR A 230 16.27 -9.11 25.94
N LEU A 231 15.04 -8.94 25.49
CA LEU A 231 13.89 -9.74 25.87
C LEU A 231 13.42 -10.53 24.65
N ALA A 232 13.59 -11.85 24.67
CA ALA A 232 13.13 -12.70 23.56
C ALA A 232 12.23 -13.84 24.02
N ARG A 233 11.07 -14.01 23.36
CA ARG A 233 10.16 -15.15 23.59
C ARG A 233 9.67 -15.27 25.03
N ASN A 234 9.48 -14.14 25.72
CA ASN A 234 8.87 -14.10 27.04
C ASN A 234 7.35 -13.96 26.94
N THR A 235 6.63 -14.52 27.91
CA THR A 235 5.18 -14.38 28.05
C THR A 235 4.86 -13.61 29.32
N ALA A 236 4.21 -12.45 29.20
CA ALA A 236 3.82 -11.56 30.29
C ALA A 236 2.34 -11.17 30.17
N SER A 237 1.46 -12.14 30.43
CA SER A 237 0.02 -12.06 30.15
C SER A 237 -0.85 -12.11 31.40
N GLY A 238 -2.02 -11.47 31.34
CA GLY A 238 -3.00 -11.51 32.43
C GLY A 238 -2.56 -10.78 33.71
N ASN A 239 -1.66 -9.80 33.61
CA ASN A 239 -1.20 -8.98 34.73
C ASN A 239 -2.16 -7.80 34.96
N GLY A 240 -2.25 -7.33 36.21
CA GLY A 240 -3.21 -6.30 36.60
C GLY A 240 -2.99 -4.93 35.96
N TYR A 241 -1.76 -4.64 35.52
CA TYR A 241 -1.36 -3.40 34.86
C TYR A 241 -0.66 -3.71 33.54
N ASP A 242 0.67 -3.66 33.49
CA ASP A 242 1.43 -3.74 32.25
C ASP A 242 1.95 -5.16 32.03
N GLY A 243 1.89 -5.68 30.81
CA GLY A 243 2.58 -6.92 30.46
C GLY A 243 4.09 -6.72 30.52
N ILE A 244 4.60 -5.85 29.66
CA ILE A 244 6.01 -5.45 29.61
C ILE A 244 6.10 -3.93 29.71
N CYS A 245 6.83 -3.42 30.69
CA CYS A 245 7.00 -1.99 30.94
C CYS A 245 8.47 -1.59 30.83
N LEU A 246 8.74 -0.54 30.04
CA LEU A 246 10.03 0.14 29.92
C LEU A 246 9.84 1.59 30.38
N GLU A 247 10.45 1.93 31.51
CA GLU A 247 10.43 3.26 32.09
C GLU A 247 11.85 3.84 32.12
N SER A 248 12.07 4.99 31.48
CA SER A 248 13.40 5.60 31.40
C SER A 248 14.50 4.64 30.97
N SER A 249 14.15 3.75 30.03
CA SER A 249 14.97 2.61 29.61
C SER A 249 15.10 2.59 28.10
N SER A 250 16.32 2.77 27.62
CA SER A 250 16.65 3.00 26.21
C SER A 250 17.51 1.89 25.61
N ASN A 251 17.50 1.78 24.28
CA ASN A 251 18.33 0.81 23.53
C ASN A 251 18.04 -0.66 23.86
N ASN A 252 16.82 -0.99 24.30
CA ASN A 252 16.40 -2.36 24.57
C ASN A 252 15.84 -3.02 23.30
N THR A 253 15.97 -4.34 23.22
CA THR A 253 15.45 -5.16 22.10
C THR A 253 14.42 -6.14 22.63
N LEU A 254 13.20 -6.07 22.10
CA LEU A 254 12.08 -6.95 22.42
C LEU A 254 11.69 -7.72 21.16
N THR A 255 11.90 -9.03 21.15
CA THR A 255 11.60 -9.91 20.02
C THR A 255 10.69 -11.06 20.41
N ASP A 256 9.64 -11.34 19.62
CA ASP A 256 8.74 -12.49 19.82
C ASP A 256 8.11 -12.58 21.23
N ASN A 257 7.92 -11.46 21.93
CA ASN A 257 7.29 -11.50 23.26
C ASN A 257 5.76 -11.46 23.16
N THR A 258 5.10 -12.09 24.13
CA THR A 258 3.63 -12.12 24.23
C THR A 258 3.16 -11.38 25.50
N ALA A 259 2.43 -10.29 25.33
CA ALA A 259 1.92 -9.44 26.41
C ALA A 259 0.40 -9.25 26.30
N ASN A 260 -0.34 -10.35 26.43
CA ASN A 260 -1.78 -10.37 26.19
C ASN A 260 -2.60 -10.18 27.47
N SER A 261 -3.83 -9.69 27.33
CA SER A 261 -4.82 -9.66 28.41
C SER A 261 -4.35 -8.90 29.67
N ASN A 262 -3.53 -7.87 29.50
CA ASN A 262 -3.12 -6.94 30.55
C ASN A 262 -3.97 -5.66 30.46
N MET A 263 -3.73 -4.67 31.34
CA MET A 263 -4.27 -3.32 31.13
C MET A 263 -3.58 -2.63 29.94
N ILE A 264 -2.24 -2.68 29.91
CA ILE A 264 -1.42 -2.30 28.75
C ILE A 264 -0.53 -3.47 28.39
N GLY A 265 -0.44 -3.83 27.11
CA GLY A 265 0.41 -4.94 26.67
C GLY A 265 1.90 -4.59 26.83
N ILE A 266 2.39 -3.69 25.98
CA ILE A 266 3.78 -3.21 26.02
C ILE A 266 3.77 -1.68 26.17
N TYR A 267 4.44 -1.18 27.20
CA TYR A 267 4.45 0.24 27.53
C TYR A 267 5.87 0.80 27.58
N LEU A 268 6.17 1.77 26.72
CA LEU A 268 7.42 2.53 26.71
C LEU A 268 7.09 3.96 27.16
N HIS A 269 7.64 4.38 28.29
CA HIS A 269 7.38 5.72 28.81
C HIS A 269 8.58 6.38 29.49
N ASN A 270 8.43 7.67 29.76
CA ASN A 270 9.40 8.52 30.47
C ASN A 270 10.79 8.48 29.82
N SER A 271 10.90 8.93 28.58
CA SER A 271 12.16 8.98 27.82
C SER A 271 12.76 7.61 27.45
N SER A 272 11.92 6.59 27.26
CA SER A 272 12.36 5.27 26.78
C SER A 272 12.59 5.30 25.28
N SER A 273 13.83 5.61 24.86
CA SER A 273 14.17 5.92 23.47
C SER A 273 15.04 4.85 22.81
N ASN A 274 15.07 4.83 21.47
CA ASN A 274 15.93 3.93 20.69
C ASN A 274 15.69 2.43 20.96
N ASN A 275 14.49 2.04 21.38
CA ASN A 275 14.13 0.63 21.57
C ASN A 275 13.64 0.01 20.27
N THR A 276 13.89 -1.29 20.10
CA THR A 276 13.44 -2.08 18.95
C THR A 276 12.46 -3.14 19.39
N LEU A 277 11.26 -3.12 18.84
CA LEU A 277 10.18 -4.08 19.08
C LEU A 277 9.88 -4.80 17.77
N THR A 278 10.19 -6.09 17.70
CA THR A 278 10.01 -6.92 16.50
C THR A 278 9.17 -8.16 16.80
N ASP A 279 8.17 -8.44 15.98
CA ASP A 279 7.36 -9.67 16.06
C ASP A 279 6.67 -9.89 17.43
N ASN A 280 6.43 -8.83 18.22
CA ASN A 280 5.75 -8.96 19.50
C ASN A 280 4.23 -8.99 19.35
N THR A 281 3.56 -9.69 20.26
CA THR A 281 2.09 -9.80 20.31
C THR A 281 1.55 -9.16 21.59
N ALA A 282 0.67 -8.17 21.45
CA ALA A 282 0.05 -7.42 22.54
C ALA A 282 -1.48 -7.34 22.33
N ASN A 283 -2.13 -8.49 22.43
CA ASN A 283 -3.55 -8.66 22.12
C ASN A 283 -4.45 -8.61 23.35
N SER A 284 -5.71 -8.28 23.13
CA SER A 284 -6.79 -8.38 24.12
C SER A 284 -6.52 -7.60 25.41
N ASN A 285 -5.71 -6.54 25.34
CA ASN A 285 -5.46 -5.68 26.49
C ASN A 285 -6.63 -4.72 26.72
N ILE A 286 -6.92 -4.46 27.99
CA ILE A 286 -8.10 -3.72 28.42
C ILE A 286 -8.03 -2.25 27.98
N TRP A 287 -6.84 -1.67 27.90
CA TRP A 287 -6.68 -0.27 27.53
C TRP A 287 -5.87 -0.10 26.24
N ARG A 288 -4.61 -0.52 26.23
CA ARG A 288 -3.69 -0.24 25.11
C ARG A 288 -2.91 -1.50 24.74
N GLY A 289 -2.73 -1.78 23.45
CA GLY A 289 -1.86 -2.86 22.99
C GLY A 289 -0.39 -2.50 23.21
N ILE A 290 0.14 -1.59 22.38
CA ILE A 290 1.49 -1.06 22.51
C ILE A 290 1.40 0.47 22.65
N CYS A 291 2.08 1.08 23.61
CA CYS A 291 2.08 2.54 23.75
C CYS A 291 3.46 3.11 23.99
N LEU A 292 3.75 4.20 23.29
CA LEU A 292 4.95 5.03 23.43
C LEU A 292 4.49 6.39 23.94
N GLU A 293 4.96 6.80 25.11
CA GLU A 293 4.49 8.00 25.78
C GLU A 293 5.63 8.78 26.45
N SER A 294 5.43 10.08 26.67
CA SER A 294 6.32 10.95 27.45
C SER A 294 7.77 10.96 26.95
N SER A 295 7.98 11.54 25.77
CA SER A 295 9.32 11.70 25.14
C SER A 295 10.05 10.39 24.81
N SER A 296 9.30 9.32 24.53
CA SER A 296 9.87 8.03 24.10
C SER A 296 10.16 8.08 22.60
N ASN A 297 11.36 8.54 22.24
CA ASN A 297 11.73 8.90 20.87
C ASN A 297 12.50 7.79 20.13
N ASN A 298 12.52 7.84 18.80
CA ASN A 298 13.39 7.00 17.96
C ASN A 298 13.21 5.48 18.16
N ASN A 299 12.03 5.03 18.59
CA ASN A 299 11.73 3.62 18.72
C ASN A 299 11.27 3.04 17.38
N THR A 300 11.60 1.78 17.13
CA THR A 300 11.23 1.05 15.92
C THR A 300 10.32 -0.12 16.27
N LEU A 301 9.12 -0.15 15.70
CA LEU A 301 8.14 -1.21 15.85
C LEU A 301 7.92 -1.87 14.49
N THR A 302 8.37 -3.11 14.34
CA THR A 302 8.26 -3.88 13.10
C THR A 302 7.49 -5.18 13.31
N ASN A 303 6.53 -5.48 12.45
CA ASN A 303 5.78 -6.74 12.45
C ASN A 303 5.06 -7.08 13.79
N ASN A 304 4.76 -6.08 14.63
CA ASN A 304 4.07 -6.35 15.88
C ASN A 304 2.56 -6.51 15.64
N THR A 305 1.92 -7.31 16.48
CA THR A 305 0.47 -7.54 16.45
C THR A 305 -0.19 -6.96 17.70
N ALA A 306 -1.16 -6.06 17.53
CA ALA A 306 -1.91 -5.42 18.61
C ALA A 306 -3.44 -5.50 18.36
N ASN A 307 -3.95 -6.72 18.36
CA ASN A 307 -5.34 -7.05 18.03
C ASN A 307 -6.25 -7.21 19.24
N SER A 308 -7.55 -6.98 19.03
CA SER A 308 -8.62 -7.12 20.02
C SER A 308 -8.41 -6.30 21.30
N ASN A 309 -7.56 -5.26 21.26
CA ASN A 309 -7.42 -4.30 22.35
C ASN A 309 -8.68 -3.42 22.41
N ILE A 310 -9.17 -3.11 23.62
CA ILE A 310 -10.48 -2.47 23.76
C ILE A 310 -10.45 -1.01 23.28
N TRP A 311 -9.46 -0.22 23.71
CA TRP A 311 -9.45 1.23 23.47
C TRP A 311 -8.39 1.73 22.49
N ARG A 312 -7.15 1.22 22.53
CA ARG A 312 -6.10 1.63 21.59
C ARG A 312 -5.24 0.45 21.18
N GLY A 313 -4.93 0.35 19.88
CA GLY A 313 -4.06 -0.67 19.33
C GLY A 313 -2.60 -0.31 19.59
N ILE A 314 -2.07 0.60 18.79
CA ILE A 314 -0.76 1.22 18.98
C ILE A 314 -0.91 2.74 19.15
N CYS A 315 -0.31 3.31 20.20
CA CYS A 315 -0.32 4.75 20.45
C CYS A 315 1.07 5.38 20.54
N VAL A 316 1.20 6.59 19.99
CA VAL A 316 2.39 7.44 20.09
C VAL A 316 1.98 8.81 20.62
N LEU A 317 2.35 9.10 21.86
CA LEU A 317 1.76 10.19 22.65
C LEU A 317 2.83 11.07 23.30
N SER A 318 2.45 12.31 23.63
CA SER A 318 3.16 13.17 24.58
C SER A 318 4.63 13.39 24.21
N SER A 319 4.86 13.97 23.03
CA SER A 319 6.18 14.30 22.49
C SER A 319 7.09 13.11 22.24
N SER A 320 6.51 11.94 21.94
CA SER A 320 7.24 10.72 21.55
C SER A 320 7.47 10.74 20.04
N ASN A 321 8.52 11.44 19.61
CA ASN A 321 8.78 11.77 18.22
C ASN A 321 9.76 10.79 17.54
N GLN A 322 9.77 10.84 16.21
CA GLN A 322 10.69 10.09 15.35
C GLN A 322 10.60 8.58 15.55
N ASN A 323 9.44 8.07 15.98
CA ASN A 323 9.20 6.64 16.02
C ASN A 323 8.85 6.12 14.62
N THR A 324 9.21 4.87 14.35
CA THR A 324 8.92 4.21 13.06
C THR A 324 8.08 2.97 13.31
N LEU A 325 6.90 2.92 12.71
CA LEU A 325 5.99 1.79 12.78
C LEU A 325 5.85 1.19 11.38
N THR A 326 6.35 -0.02 11.20
CA THR A 326 6.34 -0.72 9.90
C THR A 326 5.72 -2.10 10.00
N ASN A 327 4.83 -2.46 9.05
CA ASN A 327 4.26 -3.80 8.96
C ASN A 327 3.52 -4.29 10.22
N ASN A 328 3.04 -3.39 11.08
CA ASN A 328 2.32 -3.81 12.28
C ASN A 328 0.86 -4.13 11.92
N THR A 329 0.31 -5.15 12.56
CA THR A 329 -1.10 -5.55 12.40
C THR A 329 -1.89 -5.10 13.63
N VAL A 330 -2.92 -4.30 13.42
CA VAL A 330 -3.65 -3.63 14.50
C VAL A 330 -5.15 -3.67 14.22
N ASN A 331 -5.94 -4.11 15.19
CA ASN A 331 -7.40 -4.13 15.08
C ASN A 331 -8.02 -4.06 16.47
N THR A 332 -8.64 -2.95 16.82
CA THR A 332 -9.26 -2.71 18.12
C THR A 332 -10.77 -2.94 18.10
N ILE A 333 -11.32 -3.25 19.28
CA ILE A 333 -12.76 -3.48 19.43
C ILE A 333 -13.54 -2.16 19.31
N ASN A 334 -13.24 -1.17 20.17
CA ASN A 334 -14.06 0.05 20.26
C ASN A 334 -13.32 1.33 19.85
N GLY A 335 -12.04 1.47 20.21
CA GLY A 335 -11.32 2.72 19.98
C GLY A 335 -10.51 2.75 18.68
N CYS A 336 -9.38 3.46 18.69
CA CYS A 336 -8.52 3.66 17.53
C CYS A 336 -7.51 2.52 17.38
N ASP A 337 -7.18 2.17 16.14
CA ASP A 337 -6.10 1.21 15.89
C ASP A 337 -4.75 1.91 16.03
N LEU A 338 -4.56 3.02 15.33
CA LEU A 338 -3.41 3.90 15.50
C LEU A 338 -3.85 5.24 16.07
N CYS A 339 -3.21 5.68 17.15
CA CYS A 339 -3.49 6.95 17.80
C CYS A 339 -2.22 7.78 17.98
N ILE A 340 -2.19 8.98 17.42
CA ILE A 340 -1.06 9.89 17.50
C ILE A 340 -1.52 11.20 18.14
N ALA A 341 -0.85 11.63 19.21
CA ALA A 341 -1.13 12.90 19.86
C ALA A 341 0.14 13.57 20.39
N GLY A 342 0.31 14.85 20.07
CA GLY A 342 1.47 15.66 20.44
C GLY A 342 2.81 15.06 20.00
N SER A 343 2.81 14.27 18.91
CA SER A 343 3.96 13.48 18.47
C SER A 343 4.02 13.40 16.94
N GLU A 344 5.23 13.30 16.38
CA GLU A 344 5.48 13.14 14.95
C GLU A 344 6.24 11.84 14.69
N SER A 345 5.76 10.98 13.80
CA SER A 345 6.34 9.64 13.56
C SER A 345 6.04 9.15 12.14
N THR A 346 6.74 8.09 11.72
CA THR A 346 6.60 7.49 10.38
C THR A 346 5.80 6.19 10.47
N PHE A 347 4.83 6.03 9.58
CA PHE A 347 3.97 4.86 9.52
C PHE A 347 3.98 4.28 8.11
N ALA A 348 4.50 3.06 7.96
CA ALA A 348 4.60 2.37 6.67
C ALA A 348 3.97 0.99 6.75
N ASP A 349 3.11 0.66 5.79
CA ASP A 349 2.59 -0.69 5.54
C ASP A 349 1.93 -1.34 6.78
N ASN A 350 1.31 -0.53 7.65
CA ASN A 350 0.61 -1.05 8.80
C ASN A 350 -0.78 -1.52 8.38
N THR A 351 -1.15 -2.72 8.81
CA THR A 351 -2.44 -3.33 8.47
C THR A 351 -3.45 -3.07 9.57
N LEU A 352 -4.45 -2.26 9.26
CA LEU A 352 -5.56 -1.94 10.16
C LEU A 352 -6.78 -2.76 9.75
N ASN A 353 -7.20 -3.69 10.59
CA ASN A 353 -8.15 -4.74 10.23
C ASN A 353 -7.66 -5.56 9.01
N ASN A 354 -8.15 -5.28 7.80
CA ASN A 354 -7.77 -5.91 6.54
C ASN A 354 -7.19 -4.92 5.51
N THR A 355 -6.95 -3.67 5.93
CA THR A 355 -6.52 -2.58 5.06
C THR A 355 -5.12 -2.15 5.43
N THR A 356 -4.17 -2.31 4.51
CA THR A 356 -2.78 -1.91 4.69
C THR A 356 -2.59 -0.46 4.26
N VAL A 357 -2.04 0.36 5.15
CA VAL A 357 -1.80 1.78 4.92
C VAL A 357 -0.42 2.26 5.32
N SER A 358 0.06 3.22 4.55
CA SER A 358 1.21 4.07 4.86
C SER A 358 0.71 5.51 4.97
N PHE A 359 1.20 6.30 5.93
CA PHE A 359 0.78 7.69 6.01
C PHE A 359 1.80 8.62 6.67
N THR A 360 1.72 9.88 6.28
CA THR A 360 2.35 11.01 6.97
C THR A 360 1.26 11.94 7.47
N HIS A 361 1.50 12.67 8.56
CA HIS A 361 0.50 13.54 9.15
C HIS A 361 1.15 14.76 9.79
N ASN A 362 0.32 15.73 10.15
CA ASN A 362 0.65 16.80 11.09
C ASN A 362 -0.50 16.93 12.09
N GLY A 363 -0.16 17.27 13.33
CA GLY A 363 -1.13 17.33 14.42
C GLY A 363 -1.62 15.94 14.83
N ASP A 364 -2.60 15.95 15.73
CA ASP A 364 -3.15 14.76 16.36
C ASP A 364 -4.16 14.09 15.44
N VAL A 365 -3.90 12.82 15.11
CA VAL A 365 -4.69 12.01 14.18
C VAL A 365 -4.89 10.61 14.77
N SER A 366 -6.07 10.03 14.55
CA SER A 366 -6.31 8.61 14.84
C SER A 366 -6.89 7.89 13.62
N LEU A 367 -6.42 6.67 13.36
CA LEU A 367 -6.93 5.80 12.31
C LEU A 367 -7.59 4.56 12.90
N LYS A 368 -8.66 4.09 12.25
CA LYS A 368 -9.31 2.81 12.53
C LYS A 368 -9.62 2.10 11.21
N GLY A 369 -9.15 0.87 11.07
CA GLY A 369 -9.55 -0.02 10.00
C GLY A 369 -11.00 -0.42 10.17
N MET A 370 -11.79 -0.27 9.11
CA MET A 370 -13.20 -0.63 9.12
C MET A 370 -13.38 -1.93 8.34
N GLY A 371 -14.32 -2.77 8.78
CA GLY A 371 -14.84 -3.82 7.88
C GLY A 371 -15.64 -3.18 6.74
N SER A 372 -15.92 -3.95 5.68
CA SER A 372 -16.84 -3.50 4.65
C SER A 372 -18.18 -3.12 5.28
N PRO A 373 -18.73 -1.91 5.02
CA PRO A 373 -20.07 -1.57 5.47
C PRO A 373 -21.08 -2.61 4.95
N ALA A 374 -22.05 -3.00 5.79
CA ALA A 374 -23.03 -4.03 5.45
C ALA A 374 -23.94 -3.67 4.25
N ALA A 375 -24.08 -2.37 3.96
CA ALA A 375 -24.56 -1.85 2.70
C ALA A 375 -23.45 -0.94 2.17
N ASP A 376 -22.73 -1.37 1.13
CA ASP A 376 -21.73 -0.53 0.46
C ASP A 376 -22.48 0.67 -0.16
N PRO A 377 -22.30 1.91 0.34
CA PRO A 377 -23.02 3.07 -0.17
C PRO A 377 -22.36 3.66 -1.41
N SER A 378 -21.49 2.90 -2.10
CA SER A 378 -20.74 3.38 -3.26
C SER A 378 -21.63 4.22 -4.20
N PRO A 379 -21.23 5.47 -4.52
CA PRO A 379 -22.03 6.33 -5.36
C PRO A 379 -22.19 5.73 -6.75
N SER A 380 -23.26 6.08 -7.46
CA SER A 380 -23.53 5.57 -8.81
C SER A 380 -22.31 5.74 -9.72
N GLY A 381 -21.91 4.66 -10.40
CA GLY A 381 -20.71 4.62 -11.25
C GLY A 381 -19.41 4.33 -10.52
N TRP A 382 -19.40 4.16 -9.19
CA TRP A 382 -18.22 3.81 -8.41
C TRP A 382 -18.34 2.41 -7.79
N GLN A 383 -17.21 1.74 -7.64
CA GLN A 383 -17.10 0.44 -6.99
C GLN A 383 -15.92 0.43 -6.02
N SER A 384 -16.17 0.11 -4.75
CA SER A 384 -15.12 -0.07 -3.75
C SER A 384 -14.26 -1.31 -4.02
N ILE A 385 -12.96 -1.19 -3.73
CA ILE A 385 -12.02 -2.32 -3.72
C ILE A 385 -11.90 -2.99 -2.33
N GLY A 386 -12.83 -2.70 -1.41
CA GLY A 386 -12.93 -3.38 -0.12
C GLY A 386 -11.98 -2.90 0.97
N LYS A 387 -11.32 -1.75 0.78
CA LYS A 387 -10.38 -1.14 1.73
C LYS A 387 -11.01 0.09 2.39
N PHE A 388 -11.05 0.15 3.72
CA PHE A 388 -11.73 1.22 4.44
C PHE A 388 -10.96 1.65 5.68
N ILE A 389 -10.64 2.95 5.77
CA ILE A 389 -10.03 3.56 6.95
C ILE A 389 -10.88 4.73 7.42
N ASN A 390 -11.27 4.74 8.69
CA ASN A 390 -11.80 5.93 9.34
C ASN A 390 -10.65 6.74 9.94
N ALA A 391 -10.43 7.95 9.46
CA ALA A 391 -9.46 8.89 10.02
C ALA A 391 -10.20 10.00 10.77
N THR A 392 -9.77 10.27 12.00
CA THR A 392 -10.37 11.29 12.87
C THR A 392 -9.35 12.38 13.19
N ASN A 393 -9.77 13.63 13.05
CA ASN A 393 -9.00 14.78 13.52
C ASN A 393 -9.13 14.93 15.03
N GLN A 394 -8.00 15.07 15.73
CA GLN A 394 -7.95 15.31 17.17
C GLN A 394 -7.37 16.71 17.52
N SER A 395 -6.97 17.53 16.53
CA SER A 395 -6.36 18.85 16.77
C SER A 395 -6.61 19.88 15.66
N ALA A 396 -6.49 21.17 15.99
CA ALA A 396 -6.65 22.23 14.99
C ALA A 396 -5.51 22.20 13.95
N GLY A 397 -5.86 22.26 12.65
CA GLY A 397 -4.87 22.30 11.57
C GLY A 397 -4.21 20.96 11.24
N ALA A 398 -4.76 19.84 11.72
CA ALA A 398 -4.26 18.52 11.34
C ALA A 398 -4.49 18.23 9.86
N TRP A 399 -3.58 17.45 9.28
CA TRP A 399 -3.71 16.90 7.92
C TRP A 399 -3.14 15.49 7.87
N VAL A 400 -3.58 14.72 6.90
CA VAL A 400 -3.07 13.36 6.64
C VAL A 400 -2.85 13.14 5.15
N PHE A 401 -1.70 12.55 4.82
CA PHE A 401 -1.47 11.95 3.52
C PHE A 401 -1.54 10.44 3.68
N LEU A 402 -2.68 9.87 3.30
CA LEU A 402 -3.03 8.47 3.51
C LEU A 402 -2.88 7.67 2.21
N ASN A 403 -2.01 6.67 2.22
CA ASN A 403 -1.78 5.76 1.11
C ASN A 403 -2.30 4.37 1.45
N PHE A 404 -3.12 3.83 0.57
CA PHE A 404 -3.68 2.48 0.63
C PHE A 404 -2.87 1.56 -0.28
N SER A 405 -2.40 0.45 0.27
CA SER A 405 -1.81 -0.63 -0.51
C SER A 405 -2.90 -1.61 -0.93
N TYR A 406 -2.88 -2.02 -2.20
CA TYR A 406 -3.84 -2.96 -2.76
C TYR A 406 -3.16 -4.03 -3.62
N SER A 407 -3.94 -4.96 -4.14
CA SER A 407 -3.52 -5.99 -5.09
C SER A 407 -4.38 -5.94 -6.35
N ASP A 408 -3.89 -6.42 -7.49
CA ASP A 408 -4.65 -6.49 -8.75
C ASP A 408 -5.98 -7.27 -8.58
N SER A 409 -5.99 -8.23 -7.63
CA SER A 409 -7.21 -8.95 -7.25
C SER A 409 -8.23 -8.08 -6.52
N ASP A 410 -7.81 -7.09 -5.73
CA ASP A 410 -8.71 -6.13 -5.08
C ASP A 410 -9.43 -5.27 -6.14
N ALA A 411 -8.76 -4.96 -7.27
CA ALA A 411 -9.31 -4.19 -8.39
C ALA A 411 -10.12 -5.03 -9.41
N GLY A 412 -10.23 -6.34 -9.20
CA GLY A 412 -10.96 -7.25 -10.08
C GLY A 412 -10.39 -7.37 -11.51
N GLY A 413 -9.12 -7.02 -11.72
CA GLY A 413 -8.48 -6.99 -13.05
C GLY A 413 -8.95 -5.87 -13.98
N SER A 414 -9.59 -4.82 -13.42
CA SER A 414 -10.05 -3.64 -14.16
C SER A 414 -8.90 -2.70 -14.52
N ASP A 415 -9.14 -1.75 -15.42
CA ASP A 415 -8.21 -0.62 -15.61
C ASP A 415 -8.19 0.25 -14.35
N GLU A 416 -7.05 0.24 -13.66
CA GLU A 416 -6.84 0.96 -12.40
C GLU A 416 -6.64 2.46 -12.59
N SER A 417 -6.57 2.96 -13.83
CA SER A 417 -6.38 4.37 -14.14
C SER A 417 -7.47 5.28 -13.52
N SER A 418 -8.65 4.73 -13.26
CA SER A 418 -9.79 5.41 -12.63
C SER A 418 -9.81 5.31 -11.10
N LEU A 419 -8.87 4.60 -10.48
CA LEU A 419 -8.85 4.39 -9.03
C LEU A 419 -8.59 5.71 -8.30
N ARG A 420 -9.51 6.09 -7.40
CA ARG A 420 -9.41 7.31 -6.58
C ARG A 420 -9.79 7.01 -5.14
N VAL A 421 -9.28 7.81 -4.20
CA VAL A 421 -9.75 7.75 -2.81
C VAL A 421 -10.93 8.69 -2.63
N LEU A 422 -12.07 8.12 -2.27
CA LEU A 422 -13.28 8.85 -1.90
C LEU A 422 -13.36 8.98 -0.37
N ARG A 423 -14.09 9.99 0.09
CA ARG A 423 -14.36 10.26 1.51
C ARG A 423 -15.86 10.23 1.78
N TYR A 424 -16.24 9.68 2.92
CA TYR A 424 -17.61 9.62 3.42
C TYR A 424 -17.74 10.38 4.75
N ASP A 425 -18.66 11.34 4.78
CA ASP A 425 -19.08 12.10 5.97
C ASP A 425 -20.60 12.08 6.18
N GLY A 426 -21.27 11.09 5.59
CA GLY A 426 -22.74 10.96 5.52
C GLY A 426 -23.23 10.74 4.08
N ILE A 427 -22.43 11.20 3.11
CA ILE A 427 -22.53 10.89 1.69
C ILE A 427 -21.10 10.75 1.12
N TRP A 428 -20.95 10.01 0.02
CA TRP A 428 -19.64 9.85 -0.62
C TRP A 428 -19.32 11.03 -1.52
N HIS A 429 -18.06 11.47 -1.44
CA HIS A 429 -17.48 12.50 -2.28
C HIS A 429 -16.12 12.02 -2.78
N GLU A 430 -15.77 12.40 -4.02
CA GLU A 430 -14.36 12.51 -4.35
C GLU A 430 -13.72 13.52 -3.40
N ASP A 431 -12.69 13.09 -2.67
CA ASP A 431 -12.06 13.98 -1.70
C ASP A 431 -11.35 15.14 -2.41
N SER A 432 -11.47 16.35 -1.87
CA SER A 432 -10.87 17.55 -2.44
C SER A 432 -9.35 17.62 -2.28
N GLY A 433 -8.77 16.69 -1.50
CA GLY A 433 -7.34 16.53 -1.35
C GLY A 433 -6.62 16.10 -2.63
N ALA A 434 -5.31 16.28 -2.63
CA ALA A 434 -4.49 15.87 -3.77
C ALA A 434 -4.43 14.34 -3.84
N GLN A 435 -4.95 13.77 -4.94
CA GLN A 435 -4.95 12.33 -5.20
C GLN A 435 -3.57 11.86 -5.67
N TYR A 436 -3.22 10.64 -5.32
CA TYR A 436 -2.00 9.95 -5.73
C TYR A 436 -2.36 8.55 -6.21
N LEU A 437 -1.80 8.12 -7.34
CA LEU A 437 -1.98 6.78 -7.89
C LEU A 437 -0.67 6.29 -8.49
N ASN A 438 -0.26 5.09 -8.11
CA ASN A 438 0.87 4.38 -8.69
C ASN A 438 0.47 2.90 -8.88
N THR A 439 -0.02 2.59 -10.07
CA THR A 439 -0.49 1.25 -10.46
C THR A 439 0.64 0.24 -10.60
N ALA A 440 1.90 0.67 -10.74
CA ALA A 440 3.03 -0.27 -10.75
C ALA A 440 3.42 -0.71 -9.33
N ALA A 441 3.16 0.12 -8.33
CA ALA A 441 3.41 -0.17 -6.92
C ALA A 441 2.15 -0.65 -6.17
N ASN A 442 0.99 -0.68 -6.84
CA ASN A 442 -0.33 -0.93 -6.26
C ASN A 442 -0.63 -0.06 -5.04
N VAL A 443 -0.43 1.26 -5.20
CA VAL A 443 -0.71 2.26 -4.18
C VAL A 443 -1.61 3.37 -4.72
N VAL A 444 -2.65 3.69 -3.97
CA VAL A 444 -3.53 4.84 -4.21
C VAL A 444 -3.70 5.61 -2.91
N GLY A 445 -3.71 6.94 -2.97
CA GLY A 445 -3.71 7.76 -1.76
C GLY A 445 -4.29 9.16 -1.96
N VAL A 446 -4.45 9.85 -0.84
CA VAL A 446 -4.98 11.22 -0.81
C VAL A 446 -4.30 12.04 0.28
N ASN A 447 -3.86 13.25 -0.07
CA ASN A 447 -3.35 14.24 0.87
C ASN A 447 -4.43 15.29 1.16
N THR A 448 -4.95 15.30 2.39
CA THR A 448 -6.16 16.05 2.74
C THR A 448 -6.14 16.62 4.16
N THR A 449 -6.93 17.68 4.36
CA THR A 449 -7.27 18.28 5.65
C THR A 449 -8.68 17.89 6.10
N SER A 450 -9.41 17.13 5.28
CA SER A 450 -10.73 16.59 5.61
C SER A 450 -10.60 15.23 6.31
N PHE A 451 -11.58 14.87 7.13
CA PHE A 451 -11.57 13.64 7.93
C PHE A 451 -12.92 12.92 7.81
N GLY A 452 -12.94 11.61 8.08
CA GLY A 452 -14.07 10.73 7.84
C GLY A 452 -13.62 9.33 7.42
N VAL A 453 -14.51 8.59 6.77
CA VAL A 453 -14.17 7.27 6.23
C VAL A 453 -13.65 7.41 4.80
N PHE A 454 -12.45 6.91 4.56
CA PHE A 454 -11.79 6.90 3.26
C PHE A 454 -11.83 5.50 2.67
N ALA A 455 -12.11 5.41 1.36
CA ALA A 455 -12.08 4.18 0.60
C ALA A 455 -11.59 4.44 -0.82
N PRO A 456 -10.62 3.65 -1.32
CA PRO A 456 -10.32 3.61 -2.73
C PRO A 456 -11.45 2.96 -3.52
N MET A 457 -11.86 3.59 -4.62
CA MET A 457 -12.92 3.12 -5.49
C MET A 457 -12.54 3.29 -6.96
N LEU A 458 -12.99 2.36 -7.80
CA LEU A 458 -12.88 2.42 -9.26
C LEU A 458 -14.11 3.14 -9.82
N HIS A 459 -13.89 4.04 -10.78
CA HIS A 459 -14.98 4.60 -11.57
C HIS A 459 -15.19 3.76 -12.82
N ALA A 460 -16.44 3.41 -13.12
CA ALA A 460 -16.81 2.75 -14.36
C ALA A 460 -16.39 3.63 -15.54
N ALA A 461 -15.60 3.07 -16.47
CA ALA A 461 -15.18 3.79 -17.66
C ALA A 461 -16.43 4.24 -18.44
N SER A 462 -16.58 5.54 -18.69
CA SER A 462 -17.59 6.01 -19.64
C SER A 462 -17.15 5.62 -21.05
N SER A 463 -17.77 4.59 -21.62
CA SER A 463 -17.61 4.30 -23.04
C SER A 463 -18.17 5.45 -23.86
N ALA A 464 -17.40 5.91 -24.85
CA ALA A 464 -17.81 6.99 -25.75
C ALA A 464 -19.13 6.63 -26.47
N PRO A 465 -19.98 7.63 -26.83
CA PRO A 465 -21.19 7.38 -27.61
C PRO A 465 -20.83 6.75 -28.97
N PRO A 466 -21.78 6.00 -29.59
CA PRO A 466 -21.55 5.37 -30.89
C PRO A 466 -21.23 6.42 -31.97
N ASN A 467 -20.27 6.12 -32.84
CA ASN A 467 -19.85 6.97 -33.93
C ASN A 467 -20.21 6.33 -35.28
N ILE A 468 -20.88 7.09 -36.16
CA ILE A 468 -21.20 6.67 -37.53
C ILE A 468 -19.92 6.85 -38.37
N THR A 469 -19.28 5.75 -38.72
CA THR A 469 -17.97 5.72 -39.38
C THR A 469 -18.07 5.86 -40.90
N SER A 470 -19.19 5.43 -41.49
CA SER A 470 -19.50 5.65 -42.90
C SER A 470 -21.01 5.69 -43.15
N PHE A 471 -21.41 6.37 -44.22
CA PHE A 471 -22.79 6.43 -44.67
C PHE A 471 -22.86 6.58 -46.20
N ALA A 472 -23.88 6.00 -46.80
CA ALA A 472 -24.16 6.11 -48.24
C ALA A 472 -25.67 6.34 -48.44
N PRO A 473 -26.07 7.09 -49.47
CA PRO A 473 -25.27 7.96 -50.35
C PRO A 473 -24.66 9.18 -49.62
N PRO A 474 -23.84 10.01 -50.29
CA PRO A 474 -23.44 11.32 -49.76
C PRO A 474 -24.67 12.19 -49.43
N VAL A 475 -24.49 13.19 -48.56
CA VAL A 475 -25.57 13.95 -47.86
C VAL A 475 -26.66 14.53 -48.76
N LEU A 476 -26.39 14.79 -50.04
CA LEU A 476 -27.36 15.26 -51.03
C LEU A 476 -27.68 14.15 -52.04
N VAL A 477 -28.96 13.83 -52.19
CA VAL A 477 -29.47 12.80 -53.09
C VAL A 477 -30.53 13.41 -53.98
N SER A 478 -30.44 13.20 -55.29
CA SER A 478 -31.50 13.57 -56.22
C SER A 478 -31.89 12.41 -57.11
N ASP A 479 -33.19 12.24 -57.30
CA ASP A 479 -33.81 11.11 -57.99
C ASP A 479 -35.01 11.56 -58.82
N THR A 480 -35.44 10.72 -59.76
CA THR A 480 -36.71 10.90 -60.47
C THR A 480 -37.88 10.29 -59.70
N GLU A 481 -39.09 10.73 -59.98
CA GLU A 481 -40.30 10.13 -59.41
C GLU A 481 -40.35 8.61 -59.68
N GLY A 482 -40.74 7.84 -58.66
CA GLY A 482 -40.81 6.37 -58.71
C GLY A 482 -39.47 5.63 -58.57
N ALA A 483 -38.33 6.35 -58.43
CA ALA A 483 -37.03 5.72 -58.21
C ALA A 483 -36.96 4.93 -56.89
N THR A 484 -36.09 3.92 -56.86
CA THR A 484 -35.72 3.19 -55.64
C THR A 484 -34.39 3.74 -55.10
N ARG A 485 -34.35 4.07 -53.81
CA ARG A 485 -33.17 4.61 -53.12
C ARG A 485 -32.85 3.84 -51.85
N VAL A 486 -31.59 3.45 -51.69
CA VAL A 486 -31.05 2.80 -50.49
C VAL A 486 -30.19 3.81 -49.72
N PHE A 487 -30.36 3.85 -48.40
CA PHE A 487 -29.55 4.57 -47.44
C PHE A 487 -28.88 3.57 -46.50
N GLU A 488 -27.59 3.72 -46.24
CA GLU A 488 -26.77 2.78 -45.48
C GLU A 488 -25.91 3.54 -44.46
N ILE A 489 -25.64 2.90 -43.33
CA ILE A 489 -24.72 3.38 -42.30
C ILE A 489 -23.86 2.24 -41.75
N THR A 490 -22.66 2.58 -41.30
CA THR A 490 -21.77 1.74 -40.49
C THR A 490 -21.41 2.47 -39.21
N VAL A 491 -21.35 1.74 -38.10
CA VAL A 491 -21.16 2.27 -36.75
C VAL A 491 -20.04 1.49 -36.06
N ASP A 492 -19.23 2.17 -35.26
CA ASP A 492 -18.11 1.57 -34.51
C ASP A 492 -18.52 0.75 -33.28
N GLN A 493 -19.83 0.69 -32.98
CA GLN A 493 -20.41 0.00 -31.83
C GLN A 493 -21.71 -0.71 -32.24
N THR A 494 -22.09 -1.73 -31.48
CA THR A 494 -23.42 -2.36 -31.59
C THR A 494 -24.48 -1.39 -31.09
N VAL A 495 -25.48 -1.10 -31.94
CA VAL A 495 -26.50 -0.08 -31.74
C VAL A 495 -27.87 -0.56 -32.22
N ASP A 496 -28.90 0.12 -31.73
CA ASP A 496 -30.23 0.12 -32.31
C ASP A 496 -30.35 1.32 -33.27
N VAL A 497 -30.68 1.04 -34.53
CA VAL A 497 -30.82 2.03 -35.59
C VAL A 497 -32.29 2.31 -35.85
N THR A 498 -32.70 3.58 -35.74
CA THR A 498 -34.04 4.06 -36.06
C THR A 498 -33.98 4.96 -37.29
N TRP A 499 -34.68 4.57 -38.35
CA TRP A 499 -34.78 5.32 -39.60
C TRP A 499 -36.01 6.23 -39.58
N LEU A 500 -35.85 7.48 -40.00
CA LEU A 500 -36.90 8.49 -40.05
C LEU A 500 -37.00 9.16 -41.43
N ILE A 501 -38.22 9.49 -41.86
CA ILE A 501 -38.49 10.39 -42.99
C ILE A 501 -39.29 11.59 -42.46
N ASN A 502 -38.77 12.80 -42.63
CA ASN A 502 -39.32 14.05 -42.08
C ASN A 502 -39.64 13.96 -40.58
N GLY A 503 -38.81 13.22 -39.83
CA GLY A 503 -38.98 13.00 -38.38
C GLY A 503 -39.99 11.90 -38.00
N VAL A 504 -40.61 11.21 -38.96
CA VAL A 504 -41.50 10.06 -38.72
C VAL A 504 -40.72 8.77 -38.84
N VAL A 505 -40.81 7.90 -37.82
CA VAL A 505 -40.14 6.59 -37.81
C VAL A 505 -40.70 5.68 -38.91
N VAL A 506 -39.83 5.16 -39.75
CA VAL A 506 -40.18 4.25 -40.85
C VAL A 506 -39.63 2.84 -40.68
N ALA A 507 -38.55 2.66 -39.90
CA ALA A 507 -37.99 1.35 -39.57
C ALA A 507 -37.10 1.41 -38.33
N THR A 508 -36.95 0.27 -37.64
CA THR A 508 -36.00 0.10 -36.54
C THR A 508 -35.31 -1.24 -36.67
N VAL A 509 -33.99 -1.26 -36.48
CA VAL A 509 -33.16 -2.48 -36.51
C VAL A 509 -32.28 -2.48 -35.26
N ALA A 510 -32.38 -3.54 -34.44
CA ALA A 510 -31.70 -3.61 -33.15
C ALA A 510 -30.41 -4.44 -33.20
N GLY A 511 -29.42 -4.08 -32.39
CA GLY A 511 -28.22 -4.88 -32.15
C GLY A 511 -27.30 -5.06 -33.36
N VAL A 512 -27.13 -4.04 -34.19
CA VAL A 512 -26.31 -4.10 -35.43
C VAL A 512 -25.15 -3.10 -35.41
N THR A 513 -24.13 -3.36 -36.21
CA THR A 513 -23.03 -2.40 -36.50
C THR A 513 -23.16 -1.80 -37.91
N GLU A 514 -24.07 -2.33 -38.73
CA GLU A 514 -24.38 -1.87 -40.08
C GLU A 514 -25.89 -1.97 -40.29
N ALA A 515 -26.48 -0.99 -40.97
CA ALA A 515 -27.90 -1.00 -41.28
C ALA A 515 -28.19 -0.29 -42.60
N SER A 516 -29.26 -0.71 -43.28
CA SER A 516 -29.74 -0.10 -44.51
C SER A 516 -31.26 0.12 -44.49
N TYR A 517 -31.72 1.20 -45.12
CA TYR A 517 -33.13 1.48 -45.40
C TYR A 517 -33.34 1.71 -46.89
N THR A 518 -34.32 1.03 -47.49
CA THR A 518 -34.67 1.17 -48.91
C THR A 518 -36.06 1.76 -49.06
N ASN A 519 -36.18 2.86 -49.81
CA ASN A 519 -37.45 3.42 -50.27
C ASN A 519 -37.65 3.10 -51.75
N THR A 520 -38.80 2.56 -52.14
CA THR A 520 -39.09 2.12 -53.52
C THR A 520 -40.15 2.97 -54.23
N SER A 521 -40.58 4.08 -53.63
CA SER A 521 -41.70 4.90 -54.12
C SER A 521 -41.41 6.39 -53.90
N ALA A 522 -40.34 6.88 -54.53
CA ALA A 522 -39.93 8.27 -54.52
C ALA A 522 -41.06 9.19 -55.04
N ALA A 523 -41.62 10.04 -54.16
CA ALA A 523 -42.62 11.04 -54.51
C ALA A 523 -41.99 12.43 -54.67
N THR A 524 -42.46 13.24 -55.61
CA THR A 524 -41.92 14.59 -55.85
C THR A 524 -41.89 15.45 -54.58
N GLY A 525 -40.79 16.19 -54.40
CA GLY A 525 -40.56 17.01 -53.20
C GLY A 525 -39.17 16.83 -52.58
N VAL A 526 -38.95 17.54 -51.48
CA VAL A 526 -37.73 17.48 -50.68
C VAL A 526 -38.00 16.72 -49.38
N TRP A 527 -37.28 15.63 -49.15
CA TRP A 527 -37.44 14.74 -48.01
C TRP A 527 -36.18 14.76 -47.14
N ASN A 528 -36.38 14.74 -45.82
CA ASN A 528 -35.31 14.64 -44.84
C ASN A 528 -35.27 13.21 -44.30
N VAL A 529 -34.26 12.42 -44.68
CA VAL A 529 -34.07 11.05 -44.19
C VAL A 529 -33.05 11.09 -43.07
N SER A 530 -33.31 10.43 -41.94
CA SER A 530 -32.34 10.35 -40.83
C SER A 530 -32.19 8.92 -40.34
N ALA A 531 -30.98 8.57 -39.89
CA ALA A 531 -30.70 7.36 -39.15
C ALA A 531 -30.17 7.74 -37.76
N VAL A 532 -30.92 7.43 -36.72
CA VAL A 532 -30.53 7.61 -35.32
C VAL A 532 -29.97 6.30 -34.81
N VAL A 533 -28.72 6.28 -34.37
CA VAL A 533 -28.06 5.11 -33.80
C VAL A 533 -27.92 5.31 -32.30
N ALA A 534 -28.38 4.36 -31.50
CA ALA A 534 -28.37 4.48 -30.05
C ALA A 534 -28.02 3.18 -29.34
N ASN A 535 -27.29 3.27 -28.23
CA ASN A 535 -27.09 2.19 -27.29
C ASN A 535 -26.98 2.76 -25.87
N ALA A 536 -26.59 1.93 -24.89
CA ALA A 536 -26.40 2.37 -23.51
C ALA A 536 -25.34 3.47 -23.32
N ASN A 537 -24.45 3.66 -24.31
CA ASN A 537 -23.34 4.61 -24.27
C ASN A 537 -23.71 5.99 -24.86
N GLY A 538 -24.88 6.12 -25.50
CA GLY A 538 -25.37 7.37 -26.07
C GLY A 538 -25.99 7.18 -27.45
N ALA A 539 -26.11 8.27 -28.20
CA ALA A 539 -26.67 8.27 -29.55
C ALA A 539 -25.94 9.20 -30.52
N ALA A 540 -25.96 8.84 -31.80
CA ALA A 540 -25.53 9.68 -32.92
C ALA A 540 -26.59 9.66 -34.04
N MET A 541 -26.51 10.60 -34.98
CA MET A 541 -27.48 10.72 -36.06
C MET A 541 -26.82 11.15 -37.36
N GLN A 542 -27.18 10.49 -38.46
CA GLN A 542 -26.88 10.93 -39.82
C GLN A 542 -28.17 11.36 -40.52
N THR A 543 -28.07 12.41 -41.34
CA THR A 543 -29.21 12.97 -42.07
C THR A 543 -28.87 13.18 -43.55
N TRP A 544 -29.83 12.92 -44.44
CA TRP A 544 -29.76 13.14 -45.88
C TRP A 544 -30.89 14.07 -46.34
N THR A 545 -30.60 14.93 -47.32
CA THR A 545 -31.62 15.67 -48.08
C THR A 545 -31.86 14.96 -49.41
N TRP A 546 -33.08 14.47 -49.62
CA TRP A 546 -33.48 13.72 -50.79
C TRP A 546 -34.45 14.54 -51.65
N ASN A 547 -34.00 15.00 -52.82
CA ASN A 547 -34.72 15.92 -53.70
C ASN A 547 -35.22 15.23 -54.98
N ILE A 548 -36.54 15.23 -55.18
CA ILE A 548 -37.20 14.66 -56.36
C ILE A 548 -37.90 15.80 -57.10
N PRO A 549 -37.33 16.31 -58.22
CA PRO A 549 -37.83 17.50 -58.91
C PRO A 549 -39.14 17.23 -59.66
N VAL A 550 -39.92 18.30 -59.84
CA VAL A 550 -41.16 18.30 -60.65
C VAL A 550 -40.79 18.58 -62.11
N THR A 551 -41.21 17.73 -63.05
CA THR A 551 -41.08 17.97 -64.50
C THR A 551 -42.17 18.93 -65.00
N ALA A 552 -41.81 20.00 -65.71
CA ALA A 552 -42.75 20.98 -66.29
C ALA A 552 -43.41 20.48 -67.60
N GLU A 553 -44.64 20.90 -67.89
CA GLU A 553 -45.39 20.58 -69.12
C GLU A 553 -44.87 21.38 -70.33
N ARG A 554 -44.65 20.71 -71.46
CA ARG A 554 -44.16 21.28 -72.73
C ARG A 554 -45.31 21.90 -73.54
N ASN A 555 -45.10 23.05 -74.18
CA ASN A 555 -46.09 23.72 -75.05
C ASN A 555 -45.53 23.85 -76.49
N PRO A 556 -45.63 22.80 -77.33
CA PRO A 556 -44.98 22.78 -78.65
C PRO A 556 -45.36 23.97 -79.53
N GLY A 557 -44.35 24.67 -80.05
CA GLY A 557 -44.51 25.84 -80.92
C GLY A 557 -44.43 27.19 -80.23
N ASP A 558 -44.51 27.27 -78.90
CA ASP A 558 -44.26 28.51 -78.15
C ASP A 558 -42.77 28.62 -77.85
N VAL A 559 -42.02 29.21 -78.79
CA VAL A 559 -40.56 29.30 -78.70
C VAL A 559 -40.08 30.60 -78.05
N ASN A 560 -40.99 31.58 -77.91
CA ASN A 560 -40.69 32.87 -77.31
C ASN A 560 -41.08 32.94 -75.80
N GLY A 561 -41.85 31.97 -75.30
CA GLY A 561 -42.19 31.80 -73.88
C GLY A 561 -43.35 32.69 -73.41
N ASP A 562 -44.14 33.26 -74.31
CA ASP A 562 -45.28 34.12 -73.99
C ASP A 562 -46.59 33.35 -73.73
N SER A 563 -46.55 32.02 -73.80
CA SER A 563 -47.69 31.10 -73.65
C SER A 563 -48.70 31.12 -74.80
N GLU A 564 -48.44 31.82 -75.91
CA GLU A 564 -49.32 31.89 -77.08
C GLU A 564 -48.61 31.46 -78.38
N VAL A 565 -48.95 30.30 -78.95
CA VAL A 565 -48.39 29.88 -80.25
C VAL A 565 -48.95 30.73 -81.41
N ASN A 566 -48.15 31.67 -81.91
CA ASN A 566 -48.57 32.68 -82.88
C ASN A 566 -47.51 32.97 -83.97
N ILE A 567 -47.79 33.96 -84.84
CA ILE A 567 -46.92 34.28 -85.96
C ILE A 567 -45.52 34.76 -85.52
N GLY A 568 -45.42 35.35 -84.32
CA GLY A 568 -44.15 35.73 -83.69
C GLY A 568 -43.25 34.51 -83.49
N ASP A 569 -43.78 33.41 -82.99
CA ASP A 569 -43.04 32.14 -82.80
C ASP A 569 -42.58 31.55 -84.12
N ALA A 570 -43.46 31.52 -85.12
CA ALA A 570 -43.12 31.00 -86.44
C ALA A 570 -41.98 31.81 -87.10
N VAL A 571 -42.03 33.14 -86.96
CA VAL A 571 -40.99 34.03 -87.50
C VAL A 571 -39.69 33.90 -86.72
N LEU A 572 -39.75 33.79 -85.40
CA LEU A 572 -38.58 33.61 -84.55
C LEU A 572 -37.90 32.27 -84.85
N LEU A 573 -38.66 31.17 -84.91
CA LEU A 573 -38.15 29.85 -85.26
C LEU A 573 -37.58 29.81 -86.69
N PHE A 574 -38.26 30.44 -87.66
CA PHE A 574 -37.76 30.54 -89.03
C PHE A 574 -36.42 31.28 -89.13
N ASN A 575 -36.27 32.39 -88.41
CA ASN A 575 -35.00 33.13 -88.37
C ASN A 575 -33.91 32.32 -87.64
N TRP A 576 -34.25 31.67 -86.52
CA TRP A 576 -33.31 30.85 -85.77
C TRP A 576 -32.75 29.69 -86.61
N VAL A 577 -33.59 29.00 -87.39
CA VAL A 577 -33.11 27.93 -88.29
C VAL A 577 -32.36 28.47 -89.51
N SER A 578 -32.66 29.70 -89.96
CA SER A 578 -32.06 30.29 -91.16
C SER A 578 -30.71 30.99 -90.92
N PHE A 579 -30.48 31.50 -89.71
CA PHE A 579 -29.29 32.28 -89.36
C PHE A 579 -28.52 31.62 -88.21
N GLU A 580 -27.83 30.51 -88.50
CA GLU A 580 -27.13 29.71 -87.49
C GLU A 580 -26.13 30.52 -86.63
N GLY A 581 -25.49 31.54 -87.22
CA GLY A 581 -24.55 32.42 -86.52
C GLY A 581 -25.19 33.44 -85.56
N GLU A 582 -26.52 33.55 -85.53
CA GLU A 582 -27.27 34.50 -84.69
C GLU A 582 -28.26 33.80 -83.73
N ARG A 583 -28.18 32.46 -83.61
CA ARG A 583 -29.06 31.62 -82.78
C ARG A 583 -29.03 31.97 -81.29
N ASP A 584 -27.90 32.45 -80.79
CA ASP A 584 -27.70 32.78 -79.38
C ASP A 584 -27.75 34.29 -79.09
N THR A 585 -28.10 35.10 -80.11
CA THR A 585 -28.14 36.57 -79.99
C THR A 585 -29.50 37.09 -80.47
N THR A 586 -29.59 37.55 -81.72
CA THR A 586 -30.78 38.21 -82.28
C THR A 586 -32.00 37.31 -82.28
N TYR A 587 -31.82 36.00 -82.48
CA TYR A 587 -32.91 35.06 -82.69
C TYR A 587 -33.04 34.00 -81.59
N ALA A 588 -32.45 34.23 -80.40
CA ALA A 588 -32.50 33.27 -79.29
C ALA A 588 -33.94 32.86 -78.92
N LEU A 589 -34.14 31.55 -78.79
CA LEU A 589 -35.40 30.97 -78.32
C LEU A 589 -35.41 31.00 -76.80
N ALA A 590 -36.52 31.45 -76.20
CA ALA A 590 -36.68 31.42 -74.74
C ALA A 590 -36.95 30.00 -74.25
N GLU A 591 -37.70 29.23 -75.04
CA GLU A 591 -38.12 27.85 -74.75
C GLU A 591 -37.67 26.93 -75.90
N PRO A 592 -36.36 26.64 -76.05
CA PRO A 592 -35.82 25.84 -77.16
C PRO A 592 -36.39 24.41 -77.20
N GLU A 593 -36.83 23.87 -76.06
CA GLU A 593 -37.53 22.59 -75.98
C GLU A 593 -38.84 22.57 -76.78
N ASN A 594 -39.50 23.71 -77.00
CA ASN A 594 -40.76 23.80 -77.74
C ASN A 594 -40.55 23.92 -79.27
N ALA A 595 -39.29 24.02 -79.72
CA ALA A 595 -38.95 24.35 -81.11
C ALA A 595 -39.04 23.16 -82.07
N ASN A 596 -38.82 21.93 -81.59
CA ASN A 596 -39.04 20.70 -82.36
C ASN A 596 -40.54 20.40 -82.37
N VAL A 597 -41.27 20.95 -83.34
CA VAL A 597 -42.72 20.83 -83.40
C VAL A 597 -43.18 19.63 -84.21
N ASN A 598 -42.29 18.96 -84.94
CA ASN A 598 -42.63 17.79 -85.75
C ASN A 598 -42.33 16.44 -85.05
N GLY A 599 -41.58 16.47 -83.94
CA GLY A 599 -41.24 15.30 -83.12
C GLY A 599 -40.03 14.49 -83.61
N ASP A 600 -39.27 14.96 -84.59
CA ASP A 600 -38.18 14.19 -85.23
C ASP A 600 -36.83 14.24 -84.48
N SER A 601 -36.78 14.99 -83.37
CA SER A 601 -35.63 15.21 -82.48
C SER A 601 -34.58 16.19 -83.01
N GLU A 602 -34.81 16.82 -84.15
CA GLU A 602 -34.02 17.91 -84.68
C GLU A 602 -34.86 19.20 -84.73
N VAL A 603 -34.21 20.37 -84.65
CA VAL A 603 -34.88 21.67 -84.87
C VAL A 603 -34.36 22.22 -86.18
N ASN A 604 -35.16 22.13 -87.23
CA ASN A 604 -34.76 22.45 -88.58
C ASN A 604 -35.85 23.21 -89.35
N ILE A 605 -35.60 23.46 -90.65
CA ILE A 605 -36.54 24.21 -91.49
C ILE A 605 -37.92 23.54 -91.59
N GLY A 606 -38.00 22.22 -91.41
CA GLY A 606 -39.25 21.47 -91.32
C GLY A 606 -40.13 21.92 -90.16
N ASP A 607 -39.55 22.16 -88.99
CA ASP A 607 -40.25 22.69 -87.81
C ASP A 607 -40.78 24.10 -88.06
N ALA A 608 -39.92 24.97 -88.60
CA ALA A 608 -40.32 26.34 -88.92
C ALA A 608 -41.46 26.39 -89.94
N VAL A 609 -41.43 25.55 -90.98
CA VAL A 609 -42.49 25.47 -91.99
C VAL A 609 -43.77 24.89 -91.41
N LEU A 610 -43.68 23.85 -90.57
CA LEU A 610 -44.84 23.26 -89.91
C LEU A 610 -45.50 24.27 -88.97
N LEU A 611 -44.72 24.97 -88.15
CA LEU A 611 -45.21 26.01 -87.25
C LEU A 611 -45.82 27.18 -88.03
N PHE A 612 -45.16 27.64 -89.11
CA PHE A 612 -45.66 28.72 -89.96
C PHE A 612 -47.01 28.36 -90.63
N ASN A 613 -47.15 27.14 -91.12
CA ASN A 613 -48.42 26.69 -91.69
C ASN A 613 -49.50 26.54 -90.60
N TRP A 614 -49.14 25.99 -89.44
CA TRP A 614 -50.06 25.86 -88.31
C TRP A 614 -50.62 27.21 -87.86
N VAL A 615 -49.78 28.25 -87.79
CA VAL A 615 -50.25 29.59 -87.41
C VAL A 615 -51.05 30.28 -88.53
N SER A 616 -50.68 30.05 -89.80
CA SER A 616 -51.28 30.70 -90.98
C SER A 616 -52.64 30.13 -91.40
N PHE A 617 -52.89 28.85 -91.12
CA PHE A 617 -54.14 28.17 -91.48
C PHE A 617 -54.89 27.70 -90.22
N PRO A 618 -55.50 28.62 -89.44
CA PRO A 618 -56.14 28.28 -88.17
C PRO A 618 -57.27 27.25 -88.31
N ASN A 619 -57.94 27.20 -89.46
CA ASN A 619 -59.01 26.22 -89.74
C ASN A 619 -58.48 24.80 -90.02
N GLU A 620 -57.16 24.62 -90.16
CA GLU A 620 -56.51 23.34 -90.45
C GLU A 620 -55.63 22.82 -89.29
N ARG A 621 -55.58 23.56 -88.16
CA ARG A 621 -54.88 23.16 -86.94
C ARG A 621 -55.45 21.85 -86.40
N GLY A 622 -54.57 20.90 -86.06
CA GLY A 622 -54.96 19.60 -85.50
C GLY A 622 -55.47 18.57 -86.52
N THR A 623 -55.50 18.90 -87.81
CA THR A 623 -55.88 17.97 -88.89
C THR A 623 -54.76 17.82 -89.92
N THR A 624 -54.47 18.88 -90.69
CA THR A 624 -53.36 18.91 -91.66
C THR A 624 -52.03 19.24 -90.98
N TYR A 625 -52.05 20.17 -90.01
CA TYR A 625 -50.86 20.62 -89.28
C TYR A 625 -51.03 20.30 -87.79
N VAL A 626 -50.19 19.40 -87.26
CA VAL A 626 -50.19 18.96 -85.86
C VAL A 626 -48.81 19.19 -85.28
N LEU A 627 -48.73 19.86 -84.11
CA LEU A 627 -47.49 20.05 -83.37
C LEU A 627 -47.34 18.89 -82.35
N GLN A 628 -46.17 18.27 -82.26
CA GLN A 628 -45.87 17.13 -81.38
C GLN A 628 -45.10 17.53 -80.11
#